data_AF-A0A1I4AT78-F1
#
_entry.id   AF-A0A1I4AT78-F1
#
_cell.length_a   1.000
_cell.length_b   1.000
_cell.length_c   1.000
_cell.angle_alpha   90.00
_cell.angle_beta   90.00
_cell.angle_gamma   90.00
#
_symmetry.space_group_name_H-M   'P 1'
#
loop_
_entity.id
_entity.type
_entity.pdbx_description
1 polymer ?
#
loop_
_entity_poly.entity_id
_entity_poly.type
_entity_poly.pdbx_seq_one_letter_code
_entity_poly.pdbx_strand_id
1 'polypeptide(L)'
;MTSPALRRMAPDSAAIAYVDYVTGLDNLITTIPGPQFRNNIQAFAKFSGLFGLPTAVFGEENDYYGTFLPEIRALIDAGAATFPRSTPSGCTPAFMEWLRATGWRDVIIGGISIDNCTLHTALDLLRAGYNVQVVVDVSGSNSKLAEDMAIQRLAAAGAVNAGWLNTLTELGADFAGPFGRGMMGIIQAHWPASTVGEVSDTTPDGHGMQLPRA
;
A
#
# COMPACT_ATOMS: atom_id res chain seq x y z
N MET A 1 -9.55 18.75 -18.10
CA MET A 1 -9.02 17.44 -17.68
C MET A 1 -9.85 16.96 -16.50
N THR A 2 -10.20 15.68 -16.44
CA THR A 2 -10.87 15.08 -15.28
C THR A 2 -9.92 15.09 -14.08
N SER A 3 -10.45 15.39 -12.89
CA SER A 3 -9.66 15.41 -11.65
C SER A 3 -8.99 14.04 -11.42
N PRO A 4 -7.69 13.98 -11.06
CA PRO A 4 -7.04 12.73 -10.68
C PRO A 4 -7.79 11.97 -9.59
N ALA A 5 -8.43 12.69 -8.65
CA ALA A 5 -9.22 12.11 -7.56
C ALA A 5 -10.48 11.36 -8.00
N LEU A 6 -10.92 11.50 -9.26
CA LEU A 6 -12.05 10.74 -9.82
C LEU A 6 -11.60 9.50 -10.60
N ARG A 7 -10.29 9.32 -10.80
CA ARG A 7 -9.76 8.12 -11.47
C ARG A 7 -9.92 6.92 -10.54
N ARG A 8 -10.37 5.80 -11.11
CA ARG A 8 -10.40 4.51 -10.43
C ARG A 8 -9.28 3.63 -10.94
N MET A 9 -8.62 2.92 -10.03
CA MET A 9 -7.68 1.86 -10.36
C MET A 9 -8.42 0.63 -10.87
N ALA A 10 -7.81 -0.09 -11.82
CA ALA A 10 -8.35 -1.33 -12.35
C ALA A 10 -7.25 -2.43 -12.38
N PRO A 11 -7.61 -3.70 -12.16
CA PRO A 11 -6.65 -4.82 -12.12
C PRO A 11 -5.83 -4.99 -13.41
N ASP A 12 -6.38 -4.59 -14.55
CA ASP A 12 -5.79 -4.74 -15.88
C ASP A 12 -5.02 -3.48 -16.35
N SER A 13 -4.92 -2.44 -15.52
CA SER A 13 -4.24 -1.18 -15.85
C SER A 13 -3.27 -0.65 -14.80
N ALA A 14 -3.10 -1.34 -13.67
CA ALA A 14 -2.38 -0.83 -12.50
C ALA A 14 -1.26 -1.75 -12.00
N ALA A 15 -0.04 -1.24 -11.91
CA ALA A 15 1.06 -1.91 -11.22
C ALA A 15 1.03 -1.61 -9.72
N ILE A 16 1.64 -2.46 -8.90
CA ILE A 16 1.74 -2.25 -7.45
C ILE A 16 3.20 -2.24 -6.99
N ALA A 17 3.51 -1.32 -6.08
CA ALA A 17 4.85 -1.08 -5.55
C ALA A 17 4.85 -1.09 -4.02
N TYR A 18 5.71 -1.93 -3.43
CA TYR A 18 5.93 -2.07 -1.99
C TYR A 18 7.29 -1.46 -1.63
N VAL A 19 7.30 -0.38 -0.85
CA VAL A 19 8.51 0.40 -0.55
C VAL A 19 9.04 0.11 0.85
N ASP A 20 10.22 -0.49 0.93
CA ASP A 20 11.07 -0.59 2.12
C ASP A 20 10.36 -1.12 3.39
N TYR A 21 9.45 -2.07 3.21
CA TYR A 21 8.83 -2.82 4.31
C TYR A 21 9.84 -3.81 4.90
N VAL A 22 10.77 -3.29 5.69
CA VAL A 22 11.82 -4.02 6.41
C VAL A 22 11.70 -3.78 7.91
N THR A 23 12.13 -4.75 8.72
CA THR A 23 11.90 -4.77 10.17
C THR A 23 12.50 -3.56 10.89
N GLY A 24 13.66 -3.08 10.45
CA GLY A 24 14.34 -1.92 11.05
C GLY A 24 13.55 -0.62 10.87
N LEU A 25 12.98 -0.41 9.67
CA LEU A 25 12.19 0.79 9.37
C LEU A 25 10.81 0.74 10.00
N ASP A 26 10.16 -0.43 10.00
CA ASP A 26 8.87 -0.57 10.68
C ASP A 26 8.92 -0.22 12.17
N ASN A 27 10.02 -0.59 12.86
CA ASN A 27 10.18 -0.29 14.28
C ASN A 27 10.20 1.23 14.57
N LEU A 28 10.39 2.08 13.56
CA LEU A 28 10.38 3.54 13.70
C LEU A 28 8.97 4.13 13.55
N ILE A 29 7.98 3.36 13.10
CA ILE A 29 6.66 3.89 12.76
C ILE A 29 5.78 4.02 14.00
N THR A 30 5.35 5.25 14.25
CA THR A 30 4.62 5.62 15.47
C THR A 30 3.32 6.39 15.20
N THR A 31 3.15 6.87 13.97
CA THR A 31 1.96 7.57 13.47
C THR A 31 0.74 6.65 13.33
N ILE A 32 0.97 5.35 13.15
CA ILE A 32 -0.04 4.30 13.12
C ILE A 32 0.32 3.28 14.20
N PRO A 33 -0.62 2.86 15.08
CA PRO A 33 -0.39 1.80 16.05
C PRO A 33 0.20 0.53 15.40
N GLY A 34 1.30 0.01 15.93
CA GLY A 34 2.04 -1.11 15.33
C GLY A 34 1.18 -2.32 14.91
N PRO A 35 0.29 -2.85 15.78
CA PRO A 35 -0.60 -3.96 15.41
C PRO A 35 -1.52 -3.62 14.23
N GLN A 36 -2.07 -2.40 14.22
CA GLN A 36 -2.90 -1.91 13.13
C GLN A 36 -2.09 -1.79 11.83
N PHE A 37 -0.88 -1.22 11.91
CA PHE A 37 -0.01 -1.02 10.76
C PHE A 37 0.37 -2.36 10.11
N ARG A 38 0.80 -3.34 10.91
CA ARG A 38 1.09 -4.72 10.44
C ARG A 38 -0.12 -5.38 9.81
N ASN A 39 -1.29 -5.28 10.44
CA ASN A 39 -2.53 -5.82 9.88
C ASN A 39 -2.87 -5.20 8.52
N ASN A 40 -2.72 -3.88 8.38
CA ASN A 40 -3.00 -3.20 7.12
C ASN A 40 -2.00 -3.61 6.02
N ILE A 41 -0.71 -3.75 6.35
CA ILE A 41 0.31 -4.24 5.39
C ILE A 41 -0.01 -5.66 4.94
N GLN A 42 -0.43 -6.54 5.85
CA GLN A 42 -0.88 -7.90 5.49
C GLN A 42 -2.09 -7.90 4.56
N ALA A 43 -3.05 -7.00 4.76
CA ALA A 43 -4.18 -6.83 3.85
C ALA A 43 -3.70 -6.37 2.46
N PHE A 44 -2.84 -5.36 2.42
CA PHE A 44 -2.32 -4.76 1.20
C PHE A 44 -1.41 -5.70 0.40
N ALA A 45 -0.58 -6.53 1.05
CA ALA A 45 0.26 -7.53 0.41
C ALA A 45 -0.56 -8.56 -0.40
N LYS A 46 -1.82 -8.81 0.00
CA LYS A 46 -2.68 -9.77 -0.71
C LYS A 46 -3.18 -9.26 -2.07
N PHE A 47 -3.04 -7.96 -2.36
CA PHE A 47 -3.58 -7.36 -3.59
C PHE A 47 -2.87 -7.91 -4.83
N SER A 48 -1.54 -8.03 -4.77
CA SER A 48 -0.72 -8.60 -5.85
C SER A 48 -1.26 -9.93 -6.34
N GLY A 49 -1.45 -10.88 -5.44
CA GLY A 49 -1.93 -12.22 -5.78
C GLY A 49 -3.42 -12.25 -6.14
N LEU A 50 -4.26 -11.46 -5.45
CA LEU A 50 -5.70 -11.44 -5.71
C LEU A 50 -6.03 -10.92 -7.11
N PHE A 51 -5.36 -9.83 -7.53
CA PHE A 51 -5.66 -9.13 -8.78
C PHE A 51 -4.66 -9.47 -9.90
N GLY A 52 -3.59 -10.20 -9.62
CA GLY A 52 -2.57 -10.56 -10.62
C GLY A 52 -1.73 -9.37 -11.07
N LEU A 53 -1.47 -8.41 -10.18
CA LEU A 53 -0.75 -7.18 -10.51
C LEU A 53 0.76 -7.44 -10.66
N PRO A 54 1.41 -6.97 -11.73
CA PRO A 54 2.82 -6.59 -11.77
C PRO A 54 3.25 -5.93 -10.47
N THR A 55 4.09 -6.65 -9.74
CA THR A 55 4.49 -6.31 -8.38
C THR A 55 5.97 -5.99 -8.32
N ALA A 56 6.27 -4.78 -7.86
CA ALA A 56 7.62 -4.33 -7.55
C ALA A 56 7.82 -4.28 -6.03
N VAL A 57 8.94 -4.81 -5.56
CA VAL A 57 9.39 -4.70 -4.18
C VAL A 57 10.70 -3.94 -4.16
N PHE A 58 10.75 -2.94 -3.30
CA PHE A 58 11.87 -2.05 -3.09
C PHE A 58 12.41 -2.24 -1.67
N GLY A 59 13.73 -2.24 -1.52
CA GLY A 59 14.37 -2.35 -0.22
C GLY A 59 15.64 -3.19 -0.27
N GLU A 60 16.33 -3.25 0.85
CA GLU A 60 17.55 -4.03 1.05
C GLU A 60 17.54 -4.63 2.45
N GLU A 61 18.06 -5.85 2.57
CA GLU A 61 18.26 -6.51 3.86
C GLU A 61 19.73 -6.41 4.26
N ASN A 62 19.98 -5.90 5.47
CA ASN A 62 21.31 -5.79 6.07
C ASN A 62 21.20 -5.60 7.58
N ASP A 63 22.34 -5.52 8.28
CA ASP A 63 22.38 -5.40 9.75
C ASP A 63 21.68 -4.14 10.29
N TYR A 64 21.51 -3.10 9.46
CA TYR A 64 20.85 -1.86 9.84
C TYR A 64 19.35 -1.88 9.58
N TYR A 65 18.92 -2.31 8.38
CA TYR A 65 17.52 -2.35 7.97
C TYR A 65 16.78 -3.62 8.40
N GLY A 66 17.52 -4.66 8.79
CA GLY A 66 16.99 -5.97 9.12
C GLY A 66 16.50 -6.73 7.87
N THR A 67 15.42 -7.49 8.02
CA THR A 67 14.86 -8.31 6.94
C THR A 67 13.54 -7.74 6.43
N PHE A 68 13.11 -8.17 5.25
CA PHE A 68 11.74 -7.91 4.79
C PHE A 68 10.72 -8.51 5.76
N LEU A 69 9.56 -7.86 5.86
CA LEU A 69 8.43 -8.42 6.62
C LEU A 69 7.96 -9.73 6.01
N PRO A 70 7.37 -10.66 6.81
CA PRO A 70 6.95 -11.96 6.31
C PRO A 70 6.03 -11.89 5.08
N GLU A 71 5.04 -11.00 5.11
CA GLU A 71 4.12 -10.74 4.00
C GLU A 71 4.82 -10.25 2.71
N ILE A 72 5.91 -9.50 2.84
CA ILE A 72 6.69 -8.99 1.70
C ILE A 72 7.67 -10.04 1.20
N ARG A 73 8.28 -10.79 2.11
CA ARG A 73 9.05 -11.99 1.78
C ARG A 73 8.22 -12.96 0.94
N ALA A 74 6.97 -13.22 1.33
CA ALA A 74 6.07 -14.08 0.58
C ALA A 74 5.81 -13.58 -0.85
N LEU A 75 5.75 -12.25 -1.08
CA LEU A 75 5.65 -11.68 -2.42
C LEU A 75 6.91 -11.93 -3.25
N ILE A 76 8.09 -11.73 -2.65
CA ILE A 76 9.38 -12.01 -3.31
C ILE A 76 9.48 -13.48 -3.68
N ASP A 77 9.16 -14.38 -2.76
CA ASP A 77 9.21 -15.83 -2.97
C ASP A 77 8.18 -16.29 -4.03
N ALA A 78 7.08 -15.56 -4.18
CA ALA A 78 6.09 -15.75 -5.24
C ALA A 78 6.50 -15.15 -6.60
N GLY A 79 7.67 -14.51 -6.70
CA GLY A 79 8.24 -14.00 -7.95
C GLY A 79 8.03 -12.51 -8.20
N ALA A 80 7.72 -11.71 -7.18
CA ALA A 80 7.72 -10.24 -7.31
C ALA A 80 9.10 -9.72 -7.75
N ALA A 81 9.12 -8.69 -8.60
CA ALA A 81 10.36 -8.10 -9.07
C ALA A 81 10.99 -7.22 -7.99
N THR A 82 12.24 -7.49 -7.63
CA THR A 82 12.97 -6.73 -6.59
C THR A 82 13.89 -5.69 -7.20
N PHE A 83 13.85 -4.46 -6.67
CA PHE A 83 14.68 -3.34 -7.12
C PHE A 83 15.46 -2.73 -5.96
N PRO A 84 16.65 -3.27 -5.62
CA PRO A 84 17.54 -2.66 -4.63
C PRO A 84 18.04 -1.30 -5.14
N ARG A 85 18.29 -0.37 -4.22
CA ARG A 85 18.73 1.00 -4.55
C ARG A 85 19.45 1.67 -3.39
N SER A 86 20.26 2.68 -3.71
CA SER A 86 20.92 3.56 -2.74
C SER A 86 20.31 4.97 -2.66
N THR A 87 19.29 5.25 -3.46
CA THR A 87 18.59 6.55 -3.50
C THR A 87 17.23 6.47 -2.81
N PRO A 88 16.72 7.57 -2.22
CA PRO A 88 15.39 7.57 -1.62
C PRO A 88 14.29 7.13 -2.59
N SER A 89 14.33 7.64 -3.82
CA SER A 89 13.39 7.28 -4.87
C SER A 89 13.66 5.89 -5.45
N GLY A 90 12.59 5.10 -5.59
CA GLY A 90 12.53 3.80 -6.27
C GLY A 90 12.63 3.88 -7.79
N CYS A 91 12.57 5.07 -8.38
CA CYS A 91 12.57 5.29 -9.83
C CYS A 91 13.94 5.10 -10.50
N THR A 92 14.61 3.99 -10.21
CA THR A 92 15.86 3.59 -10.87
C THR A 92 15.61 3.26 -12.35
N PRO A 93 16.63 3.32 -13.23
CA PRO A 93 16.48 2.94 -14.63
C PRO A 93 15.87 1.55 -14.82
N ALA A 94 16.29 0.57 -14.02
CA ALA A 94 15.80 -0.81 -14.08
C ALA A 94 14.31 -0.92 -13.71
N PHE A 95 13.87 -0.27 -12.62
CA PHE A 95 12.46 -0.25 -12.26
C PHE A 95 11.62 0.47 -13.32
N MET A 96 12.09 1.61 -13.81
CA MET A 96 11.35 2.37 -14.82
C MET A 96 11.26 1.62 -16.15
N GLU A 97 12.26 0.83 -16.52
CA GLU A 97 12.21 -0.05 -17.68
C GLU A 97 11.23 -1.20 -17.48
N TRP A 98 11.29 -1.88 -16.34
CA TRP A 98 10.33 -2.93 -15.98
C TRP A 98 8.89 -2.40 -15.99
N LEU A 99 8.66 -1.24 -15.38
CA LEU A 99 7.34 -0.62 -15.32
C LEU A 99 6.84 -0.24 -16.71
N ARG A 100 7.70 0.34 -17.57
CA ARG A 100 7.33 0.62 -18.97
C ARG A 100 6.97 -0.66 -19.74
N ALA A 101 7.66 -1.78 -19.47
CA ALA A 101 7.39 -3.06 -20.12
C ALA A 101 6.02 -3.64 -19.75
N THR A 102 5.44 -3.28 -18.59
CA THR A 102 4.05 -3.65 -18.24
C THR A 102 3.02 -3.02 -19.18
N GLY A 103 3.35 -1.87 -19.79
CA GLY A 103 2.41 -1.05 -20.56
C GLY A 103 1.42 -0.25 -19.72
N TRP A 104 1.48 -0.37 -18.40
CA TRP A 104 0.52 0.24 -17.47
C TRP A 104 0.93 1.66 -17.09
N ARG A 105 -0.08 2.50 -16.81
CA ARG A 105 0.11 3.90 -16.44
C ARG A 105 -0.28 4.20 -15.01
N ASP A 106 -1.09 3.33 -14.41
CA ASP A 106 -1.50 3.46 -13.03
C ASP A 106 -0.54 2.71 -12.12
N VAL A 107 -0.16 3.32 -11.00
CA VAL A 107 0.72 2.73 -9.99
C VAL A 107 0.10 2.92 -8.61
N ILE A 108 -0.14 1.82 -7.93
CA ILE A 108 -0.52 1.77 -6.52
C ILE A 108 0.76 1.62 -5.72
N ILE A 109 1.01 2.53 -4.77
CA ILE A 109 2.25 2.53 -3.99
C ILE A 109 1.94 2.61 -2.50
N GLY A 110 2.60 1.76 -1.72
CA GLY A 110 2.60 1.79 -0.26
C GLY A 110 3.98 1.46 0.28
N GLY A 111 4.38 2.08 1.39
CA GLY A 111 5.66 1.73 2.02
C GLY A 111 6.18 2.72 3.04
N ILE A 112 7.36 2.38 3.57
CA ILE A 112 7.99 3.05 4.69
C ILE A 112 9.17 3.93 4.22
N SER A 113 9.31 5.17 4.67
CA SER A 113 8.28 6.00 5.30
C SER A 113 7.57 6.85 4.25
N ILE A 114 6.31 7.20 4.55
CA ILE A 114 5.48 8.01 3.66
C ILE A 114 6.06 9.39 3.36
N ASP A 115 6.88 9.92 4.26
CA ASP A 115 7.53 11.22 4.18
C ASP A 115 8.95 11.21 3.58
N ASN A 116 9.44 10.02 3.20
CA ASN A 116 10.75 9.86 2.56
C ASN A 116 10.67 9.00 1.29
N CYS A 117 11.02 7.71 1.38
CA CYS A 117 11.18 6.84 0.22
C CYS A 117 9.90 6.73 -0.62
N THR A 118 8.75 6.57 0.03
CA THR A 118 7.44 6.51 -0.65
C THR A 118 7.09 7.84 -1.32
N LEU A 119 7.31 8.98 -0.62
CA LEU A 119 7.10 10.32 -1.17
C LEU A 119 7.95 10.56 -2.42
N HIS A 120 9.26 10.32 -2.33
CA HIS A 120 10.19 10.54 -3.43
C HIS A 120 9.85 9.67 -4.64
N THR A 121 9.54 8.40 -4.41
CA THR A 121 9.15 7.46 -5.48
C THR A 121 7.86 7.90 -6.17
N ALA A 122 6.82 8.23 -5.40
CA ALA A 122 5.54 8.70 -5.94
C ALA A 122 5.69 10.00 -6.76
N LEU A 123 6.48 10.97 -6.27
CA LEU A 123 6.73 12.21 -7.00
C LEU A 123 7.50 11.99 -8.31
N ASP A 124 8.46 11.07 -8.34
CA ASP A 124 9.19 10.76 -9.56
C ASP A 124 8.35 9.98 -10.57
N LEU A 125 7.47 9.08 -10.11
CA LEU A 125 6.46 8.44 -10.96
C LEU A 125 5.54 9.49 -11.61
N LEU A 126 5.04 10.45 -10.83
CA LEU A 126 4.23 11.55 -11.34
C LEU A 126 4.99 12.40 -12.38
N ARG A 127 6.26 12.74 -12.11
CA ARG A 127 7.12 13.45 -13.09
C ARG A 127 7.33 12.67 -14.38
N ALA A 128 7.38 11.34 -14.28
CA ALA A 128 7.47 10.45 -15.42
C ALA A 128 6.13 10.21 -16.15
N GLY A 129 5.04 10.87 -15.71
CA GLY A 129 3.73 10.83 -16.35
C GLY A 129 2.87 9.62 -15.96
N TYR A 130 3.21 8.93 -14.87
CA TYR A 130 2.34 7.89 -14.30
C TYR A 130 1.26 8.50 -13.42
N ASN A 131 0.16 7.77 -13.28
CA ASN A 131 -0.90 8.07 -12.34
C ASN A 131 -0.62 7.31 -11.04
N VAL A 132 -0.60 8.01 -9.91
CA VAL A 132 -0.17 7.40 -8.65
C VAL A 132 -1.29 7.45 -7.62
N GLN A 133 -1.61 6.30 -7.04
CA GLN A 133 -2.42 6.20 -5.82
C GLN A 133 -1.52 5.75 -4.67
N VAL A 134 -1.43 6.57 -3.63
CA VAL A 134 -0.65 6.26 -2.43
C VAL A 134 -1.58 5.70 -1.37
N VAL A 135 -1.26 4.50 -0.87
CA VAL A 135 -2.03 3.83 0.18
C VAL A 135 -1.47 4.27 1.54
N VAL A 136 -2.13 5.24 2.16
CA VAL A 136 -1.55 6.01 3.29
C VAL A 136 -1.60 5.24 4.61
N ASP A 137 -2.60 4.40 4.84
CA ASP A 137 -2.76 3.61 6.07
C ASP A 137 -1.88 2.33 6.10
N VAL A 138 -1.07 2.14 5.06
CA VAL A 138 0.06 1.19 5.01
C VAL A 138 1.40 1.90 4.81
N SER A 139 1.42 3.23 4.88
CA SER A 139 2.61 4.06 4.72
C SER A 139 2.71 5.04 5.88
N GLY A 140 3.38 4.66 6.96
CA GLY A 140 3.52 5.52 8.15
C GLY A 140 4.81 6.34 8.19
N SER A 141 4.92 7.19 9.20
CA SER A 141 6.14 7.91 9.62
C SER A 141 6.42 7.76 11.13
N ASN A 142 7.59 8.23 11.57
CA ASN A 142 7.91 8.46 12.97
C ASN A 142 7.45 9.85 13.48
N SER A 143 6.96 10.72 12.60
CA SER A 143 6.57 12.10 12.89
C SER A 143 5.26 12.44 12.21
N LYS A 144 4.22 12.73 13.01
CA LYS A 144 2.90 13.09 12.49
C LYS A 144 2.92 14.34 11.63
N LEU A 145 3.74 15.34 12.00
CA LEU A 145 3.90 16.55 11.21
C LEU A 145 4.52 16.25 9.84
N ALA A 146 5.54 15.39 9.79
CA ALA A 146 6.20 15.04 8.54
C ALA A 146 5.29 14.22 7.62
N GLU A 147 4.54 13.27 8.18
CA GLU A 147 3.49 12.52 7.49
C GLU A 147 2.42 13.45 6.88
N ASP A 148 1.88 14.37 7.68
CA ASP A 148 0.86 15.31 7.22
C ASP A 148 1.37 16.18 6.06
N MET A 149 2.60 16.68 6.16
CA MET A 149 3.22 17.46 5.09
C MET A 149 3.47 16.63 3.83
N ALA A 150 3.85 15.36 3.98
CA ALA A 150 4.06 14.45 2.86
C ALA A 150 2.74 14.14 2.13
N ILE A 151 1.68 13.79 2.86
CA ILE A 151 0.34 13.51 2.32
C ILE A 151 -0.19 14.74 1.57
N GLN A 152 -0.05 15.94 2.15
CA GLN A 152 -0.46 17.19 1.49
C GLN A 152 0.34 17.45 0.22
N ARG A 153 1.66 17.24 0.25
CA ARG A 153 2.54 17.42 -0.92
C ARG A 153 2.20 16.44 -2.04
N LEU A 154 1.91 15.18 -1.70
CA LEU A 154 1.47 14.15 -2.66
C LEU A 154 0.17 14.56 -3.35
N ALA A 155 -0.83 14.96 -2.58
CA ALA A 155 -2.11 15.43 -3.12
C ALA A 155 -1.93 16.66 -4.02
N ALA A 156 -1.14 17.65 -3.58
CA ALA A 156 -0.86 18.85 -4.36
C ALA A 156 -0.10 18.57 -5.67
N ALA A 157 0.70 17.51 -5.70
CA ALA A 157 1.41 17.05 -6.90
C ALA A 157 0.52 16.21 -7.84
N GLY A 158 -0.70 15.86 -7.43
CA GLY A 158 -1.66 15.11 -8.24
C GLY A 158 -1.73 13.61 -7.96
N ALA A 159 -1.07 13.11 -6.90
CA ALA A 159 -1.33 11.76 -6.41
C ALA A 159 -2.71 11.66 -5.75
N VAL A 160 -3.32 10.48 -5.81
CA VAL A 160 -4.55 10.15 -5.08
C VAL A 160 -4.17 9.44 -3.79
N ASN A 161 -4.48 10.04 -2.64
CA ASN A 161 -4.26 9.38 -1.35
C ASN A 161 -5.50 8.53 -1.00
N ALA A 162 -5.31 7.27 -0.66
CA ALA A 162 -6.37 6.33 -0.31
C ALA A 162 -5.96 5.42 0.85
N GLY A 163 -6.93 4.80 1.54
CA GLY A 163 -6.66 3.69 2.46
C GLY A 163 -6.79 2.33 1.77
N TRP A 164 -6.20 1.29 2.35
CA TRP A 164 -6.16 -0.04 1.72
C TRP A 164 -7.55 -0.57 1.39
N LEU A 165 -8.55 -0.36 2.27
CA LEU A 165 -9.91 -0.85 2.03
C LEU A 165 -10.56 -0.18 0.82
N ASN A 166 -10.35 1.13 0.65
CA ASN A 166 -10.84 1.86 -0.52
C ASN A 166 -10.14 1.36 -1.78
N THR A 167 -8.81 1.21 -1.77
CA THR A 167 -8.07 0.68 -2.91
C THR A 167 -8.49 -0.75 -3.29
N LEU A 168 -8.72 -1.62 -2.31
CA LEU A 168 -9.21 -2.99 -2.54
C LEU A 168 -10.56 -2.99 -3.27
N THR A 169 -11.50 -2.20 -2.76
CA THR A 169 -12.87 -2.16 -3.28
C THR A 169 -12.96 -1.40 -4.60
N GLU A 170 -12.08 -0.44 -4.84
CA GLU A 170 -11.94 0.24 -6.13
C GLU A 170 -11.41 -0.70 -7.22
N LEU A 171 -10.35 -1.48 -6.92
CA LEU A 171 -9.79 -2.47 -7.83
C LEU A 171 -10.80 -3.57 -8.18
N GLY A 172 -11.46 -4.14 -7.18
CA GLY A 172 -12.38 -5.25 -7.45
C GLY A 172 -13.76 -4.83 -7.94
N ALA A 173 -14.16 -3.58 -7.68
CA ALA A 173 -15.38 -2.87 -8.11
C ALA A 173 -16.75 -3.50 -7.74
N ASP A 174 -16.86 -4.83 -7.73
CA ASP A 174 -18.08 -5.60 -7.52
C ASP A 174 -17.82 -6.80 -6.58
N PHE A 175 -18.56 -6.85 -5.47
CA PHE A 175 -18.50 -7.96 -4.51
C PHE A 175 -19.13 -9.26 -5.05
N ALA A 176 -19.97 -9.19 -6.07
CA ALA A 176 -20.47 -10.36 -6.81
C ALA A 176 -19.57 -10.74 -8.00
N GLY A 177 -18.57 -9.91 -8.31
CA GLY A 177 -17.63 -10.10 -9.42
C GLY A 177 -16.59 -11.19 -9.16
N PRO A 178 -15.69 -11.42 -10.13
CA PRO A 178 -14.69 -12.49 -10.07
C PRO A 178 -13.73 -12.39 -8.87
N PHE A 179 -13.45 -11.17 -8.40
CA PHE A 179 -12.60 -10.94 -7.22
C PHE A 179 -13.37 -10.90 -5.90
N GLY A 180 -14.71 -10.90 -5.94
CA GLY A 180 -15.59 -10.65 -4.81
C GLY A 180 -15.31 -11.53 -3.59
N ARG A 181 -15.18 -12.84 -3.81
CA ARG A 181 -14.85 -13.79 -2.74
C ARG A 181 -13.50 -13.49 -2.09
N GLY A 182 -12.48 -13.17 -2.89
CA GLY A 182 -11.15 -12.85 -2.39
C GLY A 182 -11.12 -11.54 -1.62
N MET A 183 -11.77 -10.50 -2.15
CA MET A 183 -11.95 -9.21 -1.46
C MET A 183 -12.62 -9.40 -0.11
N MET A 184 -13.76 -10.11 -0.06
CA MET A 184 -14.49 -10.33 1.18
C MET A 184 -13.66 -11.10 2.21
N GLY A 185 -12.85 -12.07 1.77
CA GLY A 185 -11.90 -12.76 2.66
C GLY A 185 -10.87 -11.82 3.28
N ILE A 186 -10.33 -10.86 2.51
CA ILE A 186 -9.42 -9.84 3.04
C ILE A 186 -10.15 -8.91 4.01
N ILE A 187 -11.34 -8.41 3.64
CA ILE A 187 -12.14 -7.49 4.45
C ILE A 187 -12.50 -8.13 5.79
N GLN A 188 -13.01 -9.36 5.80
CA GLN A 188 -13.39 -10.07 7.02
C GLN A 188 -12.19 -10.31 7.94
N ALA A 189 -11.02 -10.60 7.39
CA ALA A 189 -9.81 -10.85 8.17
C ALA A 189 -9.19 -9.57 8.73
N HIS A 190 -9.23 -8.46 7.99
CA HIS A 190 -8.39 -7.30 8.28
C HIS A 190 -9.14 -6.02 8.63
N TRP A 191 -10.35 -5.78 8.11
CA TRP A 191 -11.03 -4.50 8.34
C TRP A 191 -11.43 -4.30 9.81
N PRO A 192 -12.04 -5.28 10.51
CA PRO A 192 -12.27 -5.16 11.95
C PRO A 192 -10.97 -4.96 12.73
N ALA A 193 -9.89 -5.65 12.33
CA ALA A 193 -8.56 -5.52 12.94
C ALA A 193 -7.89 -4.15 12.73
N SER A 194 -8.33 -3.40 11.70
CA SER A 194 -7.87 -2.04 11.43
C SER A 194 -8.59 -0.98 12.26
N THR A 195 -9.55 -1.36 13.11
CA THR A 195 -10.37 -0.41 13.88
C THR A 195 -9.53 0.37 14.90
N VAL A 196 -9.75 1.68 14.96
CA VAL A 196 -9.12 2.55 15.96
C VAL A 196 -10.14 2.89 17.05
N GLY A 197 -9.76 2.67 18.30
CA GLY A 197 -10.59 2.96 19.46
C GLY A 197 -11.45 1.78 19.90
N GLU A 198 -12.28 2.02 20.92
CA GLU A 198 -13.19 1.02 21.48
C GLU A 198 -14.50 0.98 20.69
N VAL A 199 -15.01 -0.23 20.41
CA VAL A 199 -16.30 -0.44 19.78
C VAL A 199 -17.16 -1.32 20.68
N SER A 200 -18.44 -0.94 20.83
CA SER A 200 -19.45 -1.76 21.48
C SER A 200 -20.47 -2.22 20.44
N ASP A 201 -20.90 -3.47 20.54
CA ASP A 201 -21.99 -3.97 19.70
C ASP A 201 -23.31 -3.37 20.18
N THR A 202 -23.87 -2.47 19.37
CA THR A 202 -25.16 -1.81 19.62
C THR A 202 -26.25 -2.33 18.69
N THR A 203 -25.97 -3.39 17.92
CA THR A 203 -26.93 -3.97 16.99
C THR A 203 -28.05 -4.69 17.74
N PRO A 204 -29.33 -4.56 17.30
CA PRO A 204 -30.45 -5.23 17.96
C PRO A 204 -30.39 -6.76 17.93
N ASP A 205 -29.65 -7.32 16.98
CA ASP A 205 -29.50 -8.76 16.74
C ASP A 205 -28.17 -9.35 17.27
N GLY A 206 -27.29 -8.52 17.83
CA GLY A 206 -25.99 -8.95 18.34
C GLY A 206 -25.04 -9.45 17.24
N HIS A 207 -25.23 -8.95 16.01
CA HIS A 207 -24.43 -9.29 14.83
C HIS A 207 -23.49 -8.16 14.41
N GLY A 208 -23.09 -7.29 15.35
CA GLY A 208 -22.01 -6.35 15.11
C GLY A 208 -20.73 -7.08 14.68
N MET A 209 -20.00 -6.51 13.71
CA MET A 209 -18.73 -7.07 13.28
C MET A 209 -17.78 -7.14 14.47
N GLN A 210 -17.38 -8.36 14.82
CA GLN A 210 -16.54 -8.60 15.97
C GLN A 210 -15.11 -8.14 15.67
N LEU A 211 -14.54 -7.35 16.58
CA LEU A 211 -13.11 -7.04 16.54
C LEU A 211 -12.31 -8.31 16.83
N PRO A 212 -11.09 -8.46 16.27
CA PRO A 212 -10.21 -9.56 16.66
C PRO A 212 -10.00 -9.50 18.18
N ARG A 213 -9.95 -10.67 18.81
CA ARG A 213 -9.59 -10.75 20.23
C ARG A 213 -8.14 -10.25 20.39
N ALA A 214 -7.94 -9.33 21.33
CA ALA A 214 -6.63 -8.83 21.72
C ALA A 214 -5.71 -9.94 22.26
#